data_AF-A0A3N5R6K9-F1
#
_entry.id   AF-A0A3N5R6K9-F1
#
_cell.length_a   1.000
_cell.length_b   1.000
_cell.length_c   1.000
_cell.angle_alpha   90.00
_cell.angle_beta   90.00
_cell.angle_gamma   90.00
#
_symmetry.space_group_name_H-M   'P 1'
#
loop_
_entity.id
_entity.type
_entity.pdbx_description
1 polymer ?
#
loop_
_entity_poly.entity_id
_entity_poly.type
_entity_poly.pdbx_seq_one_letter_code
_entity_poly.pdbx_strand_id
1 'polypeptide(L)'
;MDRRKFLRQLGILTGAGTVSMTLGNVPLRAFAKPLISANAANGKVLVLVQLSGGNDGLNTVIPFTDSNYHNARPNIRIRENDALKLSNNLGLHPSLESFKNLYDEGELTVVQNVGYPNPDRSHFRSTDIWLSASDSNEYIEDGWVGRFLAKAFPEPENFNANHPMAIQIGASQSMLLQCTCQGHMGI
;
A
#
# COMPACT_ATOMS: atom_id res chain seq x y z
N MET A 1 18.85 8.86 15.47
CA MET A 1 18.69 9.34 14.08
C MET A 1 17.35 10.05 13.97
N ASP A 2 17.31 11.28 13.47
CA ASP A 2 16.05 12.03 13.30
C ASP A 2 15.30 11.49 12.07
N ARG A 3 14.11 10.94 12.29
CA ARG A 3 13.26 10.34 11.23
C ARG A 3 12.99 11.33 10.09
N ARG A 4 12.82 12.61 10.42
CA ARG A 4 12.57 13.67 9.44
C ARG A 4 13.82 13.95 8.60
N LYS A 5 15.00 13.98 9.23
CA LYS A 5 16.28 14.12 8.51
C LYS A 5 16.53 12.93 7.60
N PHE A 6 16.24 11.70 8.06
CA PHE A 6 16.38 10.49 7.27
C PHE A 6 15.50 10.52 6.00
N LEU A 7 14.21 10.83 6.12
CA LEU A 7 13.30 10.92 4.97
C LEU A 7 13.68 12.05 4.00
N ARG A 8 14.15 13.20 4.52
CA ARG A 8 14.67 14.30 3.69
C ARG A 8 15.93 13.91 2.95
N GLN A 9 16.87 13.25 3.61
CA GLN A 9 18.10 12.78 2.98
C GLN A 9 17.81 11.71 1.91
N LEU A 10 16.81 10.85 2.15
CA LEU A 10 16.33 9.88 1.17
C LEU A 10 15.81 10.56 -0.11
N GLY A 11 15.01 11.62 0.01
CA GLY A 11 14.50 12.38 -1.14
C GLY A 11 15.57 13.18 -1.89
N ILE A 12 16.65 13.60 -1.22
CA ILE A 12 17.75 14.36 -1.83
C ILE A 12 18.74 13.45 -2.57
N LEU A 13 19.13 12.32 -1.97
CA LEU A 13 20.14 11.39 -2.53
C LEU A 13 19.69 10.68 -3.80
N THR A 14 18.41 10.73 -4.08
CA THR A 14 17.72 9.98 -5.12
C THR A 14 17.43 10.80 -6.38
N GLY A 15 17.51 12.13 -6.28
CA GLY A 15 17.35 13.05 -7.40
C GLY A 15 18.50 13.08 -8.41
N ALA A 16 19.61 12.38 -8.15
CA ALA A 16 20.80 12.36 -9.01
C ALA A 16 20.91 11.14 -9.95
N GLY A 17 19.92 10.26 -9.98
CA GLY A 17 19.94 9.02 -10.76
C GLY A 17 20.37 7.80 -9.94
N THR A 18 19.64 6.70 -10.13
CA THR A 18 19.81 5.33 -9.59
C THR A 18 20.84 5.15 -8.47
N VAL A 19 20.56 5.66 -7.27
CA VAL A 19 21.25 5.22 -6.06
C VAL A 19 20.41 4.12 -5.43
N SER A 20 20.91 2.87 -5.49
CA SER A 20 20.35 1.76 -4.71
C SER A 20 20.90 1.84 -3.28
N MET A 21 20.07 2.26 -2.32
CA MET A 21 20.39 2.10 -0.90
C MET A 21 19.74 0.81 -0.39
N THR A 22 20.15 0.28 0.76
CA THR A 22 19.47 -0.88 1.37
C THR A 22 18.97 -0.54 2.76
N LEU A 23 17.72 -0.89 3.07
CA LEU A 23 17.17 -0.83 4.43
C LEU A 23 16.78 -2.24 4.84
N GLY A 24 17.53 -2.86 5.75
CA GLY A 24 17.26 -4.23 6.20
C GLY A 24 17.23 -5.25 5.05
N ASN A 25 18.22 -5.20 4.14
CA ASN A 25 18.31 -5.99 2.91
C ASN A 25 17.23 -5.73 1.84
N VAL A 26 16.34 -4.76 2.05
CA VAL A 26 15.41 -4.32 1.01
C VAL A 26 16.08 -3.23 0.17
N PRO A 27 16.25 -3.41 -1.15
CA PRO A 27 16.77 -2.37 -2.01
C PRO A 27 15.77 -1.21 -2.06
N LEU A 28 16.25 -0.05 -1.66
CA LEU A 28 15.63 1.26 -1.83
C LEU A 28 16.06 1.75 -3.21
N ARG A 29 15.15 1.65 -4.17
CA ARG A 29 15.31 2.30 -5.46
C ARG A 29 14.44 3.53 -5.47
N ALA A 30 15.05 4.63 -5.86
CA ALA A 30 14.28 5.78 -6.20
C ALA A 30 14.28 6.02 -7.69
N PHE A 31 13.09 6.25 -8.23
CA PHE A 31 12.85 6.42 -9.65
C PHE A 31 12.57 7.88 -9.93
N ALA A 32 13.59 8.73 -9.79
CA ALA A 32 13.46 10.16 -9.98
C ALA A 32 13.57 10.58 -11.46
N LYS A 33 12.57 11.30 -11.96
CA LYS A 33 12.82 12.62 -12.58
C LYS A 33 12.86 13.65 -11.45
N PRO A 34 13.62 14.76 -11.55
CA PRO A 34 13.97 15.55 -10.39
C PRO A 34 12.77 16.31 -9.81
N LEU A 35 12.66 16.26 -8.48
CA LEU A 35 12.32 17.33 -7.54
C LEU A 35 10.95 18.02 -7.71
N ILE A 36 9.98 17.62 -6.89
CA ILE A 36 8.65 18.27 -6.82
C ILE A 36 8.14 18.28 -5.36
N SER A 37 7.93 19.49 -4.83
CA SER A 37 7.16 19.84 -3.61
C SER A 37 5.68 19.46 -3.65
N ALA A 38 5.21 18.72 -2.65
CA ALA A 38 3.84 18.80 -2.21
C ALA A 38 3.70 19.93 -1.18
N ASN A 39 3.03 21.03 -1.56
CA ASN A 39 2.30 21.81 -0.56
C ASN A 39 1.06 20.97 -0.17
N ALA A 40 1.25 20.02 0.74
CA ALA A 40 0.14 19.31 1.35
C ALA A 40 -0.71 20.35 2.08
N ALA A 41 -1.85 20.73 1.48
CA ALA A 41 -2.72 21.83 1.91
C ALA A 41 -3.19 21.74 3.37
N ASN A 42 -2.96 20.59 4.04
CA ASN A 42 -3.36 20.29 5.40
C ASN A 42 -2.36 19.39 6.16
N GLY A 43 -1.16 19.16 5.63
CA GLY A 43 -0.12 18.32 6.28
C GLY A 43 -0.47 16.84 6.44
N LYS A 44 -1.55 16.35 5.82
CA LYS A 44 -1.94 14.93 5.87
C LYS A 44 -1.07 14.10 4.95
N VAL A 45 -0.69 12.91 5.40
CA VAL A 45 0.12 11.94 4.64
C VAL A 45 -0.67 10.65 4.51
N LEU A 46 -0.80 10.16 3.28
CA LEU A 46 -1.31 8.82 3.00
C LEU A 46 -0.13 7.85 2.95
N VAL A 47 -0.19 6.79 3.74
CA VAL A 47 0.78 5.69 3.70
C VAL A 47 0.08 4.46 3.13
N LEU A 48 0.58 3.96 2.00
CA LEU A 48 0.11 2.74 1.37
C LEU A 48 1.12 1.62 1.62
N VAL A 49 0.67 0.55 2.26
CA VAL A 49 1.50 -0.63 2.54
C VAL A 49 0.99 -1.79 1.70
N GLN A 50 1.80 -2.23 0.73
CA GLN A 50 1.53 -3.42 -0.06
C GLN A 50 2.29 -4.61 0.55
N LEU A 51 1.57 -5.66 0.92
CA LEU A 51 2.16 -6.90 1.43
C LEU A 51 2.44 -7.86 0.27
N SER A 52 3.71 -7.96 -0.14
CA SER A 52 4.15 -8.95 -1.13
C SER A 52 4.14 -10.36 -0.55
N GLY A 53 3.74 -11.36 -1.34
CA GLY A 53 3.70 -12.77 -0.92
C GLY A 53 2.33 -13.25 -0.41
N GLY A 54 1.33 -12.36 -0.39
CA GLY A 54 -0.05 -12.67 -0.02
C GLY A 54 -0.30 -12.58 1.48
N ASN A 55 -1.54 -12.24 1.84
CA ASN A 55 -2.03 -12.29 3.21
C ASN A 55 -3.17 -13.32 3.28
N ASP A 56 -3.12 -14.18 4.30
CA ASP A 56 -4.24 -15.06 4.61
C ASP A 56 -5.32 -14.27 5.35
N GLY A 57 -6.23 -13.66 4.59
CA GLY A 57 -7.26 -12.77 5.13
C GLY A 57 -8.17 -13.45 6.16
N LEU A 58 -8.47 -14.74 5.96
CA LEU A 58 -9.30 -15.54 6.88
C LEU A 58 -8.55 -15.94 8.16
N ASN A 59 -7.23 -15.76 8.20
CA ASN A 59 -6.44 -15.89 9.43
C ASN A 59 -5.97 -14.55 9.99
N THR A 60 -6.28 -13.43 9.31
CA THR A 60 -6.03 -12.07 9.80
C THR A 60 -7.30 -11.52 10.46
N VAL A 61 -8.43 -11.66 9.78
CA VAL A 61 -9.77 -11.33 10.25
C VAL A 61 -10.63 -12.59 10.13
N ILE A 62 -10.85 -13.22 11.27
CA ILE A 62 -11.30 -14.60 11.42
C ILE A 62 -12.82 -14.63 11.61
N PRO A 63 -13.56 -15.37 10.77
CA PRO A 63 -14.97 -15.68 11.01
C PRO A 63 -15.09 -16.82 12.03
N PHE A 64 -14.78 -16.54 13.30
CA PHE A 64 -14.53 -17.58 14.31
C PHE A 64 -15.78 -18.42 14.68
N THR A 65 -16.98 -17.98 14.30
CA THR A 65 -18.23 -18.75 14.49
C THR A 65 -18.62 -19.57 13.26
N ASP A 66 -17.95 -19.41 12.12
CA ASP A 66 -18.32 -20.08 10.87
C ASP A 66 -17.78 -21.52 10.82
N SER A 67 -18.68 -22.50 10.78
CA SER A 67 -18.32 -23.91 10.70
C SER A 67 -17.59 -24.27 9.40
N ASN A 68 -17.87 -23.57 8.29
CA ASN A 68 -17.16 -23.78 7.02
C ASN A 68 -15.69 -23.41 7.16
N TYR A 69 -15.38 -22.30 7.85
CA TYR A 69 -14.00 -21.91 8.15
C TYR A 69 -13.28 -23.01 8.94
N HIS A 70 -13.90 -23.51 10.01
CA HIS A 70 -13.30 -24.55 10.86
C HIS A 70 -13.11 -25.90 10.16
N ASN A 71 -14.06 -26.28 9.29
CA ASN A 71 -14.03 -27.51 8.53
C ASN A 71 -13.02 -27.46 7.39
N ALA A 72 -12.94 -26.33 6.68
CA ALA A 72 -12.02 -26.16 5.56
C ALA A 72 -10.56 -25.98 6.01
N ARG A 73 -10.32 -25.58 7.27
CA ARG A 73 -8.98 -25.16 7.75
C ARG A 73 -8.54 -25.86 9.04
N PRO A 74 -8.61 -27.20 9.13
CA PRO A 74 -8.49 -27.92 10.39
C PRO A 74 -7.16 -27.72 11.13
N ASN A 75 -6.08 -27.48 10.39
CA ASN A 75 -4.74 -27.34 10.94
C ASN A 75 -4.35 -25.91 11.32
N ILE A 76 -5.08 -24.91 10.81
CA ILE A 76 -4.72 -23.49 10.93
C ILE A 76 -5.87 -22.61 11.41
N ARG A 77 -7.02 -23.20 11.74
CA ARG A 77 -8.17 -22.47 12.29
C ARG A 77 -7.86 -21.92 13.68
N ILE A 78 -8.30 -20.70 13.93
CA ILE A 78 -8.29 -20.08 15.25
C ILE A 78 -9.65 -20.31 15.91
N ARG A 79 -9.65 -20.76 17.17
CA ARG A 79 -10.87 -21.03 17.91
C ARG A 79 -11.46 -19.72 18.41
N GLU A 80 -12.77 -19.72 18.69
CA GLU A 80 -13.47 -18.53 19.20
C GLU A 80 -12.80 -17.91 20.44
N ASN A 81 -12.38 -18.74 21.39
CA ASN A 81 -11.75 -18.25 22.63
C ASN A 81 -10.36 -17.65 22.43
N ASP A 82 -9.71 -17.97 21.31
CA ASP A 82 -8.36 -17.46 20.97
C ASP A 82 -8.46 -16.18 20.13
N ALA A 83 -9.59 -15.93 19.47
CA ALA A 83 -9.77 -14.79 18.58
C ALA A 83 -9.96 -13.47 19.36
N LEU A 84 -9.30 -12.40 18.90
CA LEU A 84 -9.49 -11.06 19.45
C LEU A 84 -10.78 -10.45 18.87
N LYS A 85 -11.90 -10.61 19.56
CA LYS A 85 -13.25 -10.30 19.05
C LYS A 85 -13.41 -8.84 18.58
N LEU A 86 -13.73 -8.64 17.30
CA LEU A 86 -14.15 -7.37 16.72
C LEU A 86 -15.68 -7.21 16.76
N SER A 87 -16.40 -8.33 16.63
CA SER A 87 -17.85 -8.42 16.66
C SER A 87 -18.29 -9.79 17.21
N ASN A 88 -19.59 -10.10 17.11
CA ASN A 88 -20.14 -11.40 17.50
C ASN A 88 -19.66 -12.56 16.61
N ASN A 89 -19.16 -12.29 15.40
CA ASN A 89 -18.79 -13.32 14.43
C ASN A 89 -17.42 -13.11 13.78
N LEU A 90 -16.75 -11.98 14.01
CA LEU A 90 -15.44 -11.66 13.47
C LEU A 90 -14.46 -11.29 14.57
N GLY A 91 -13.21 -11.76 14.46
CA GLY A 91 -12.12 -11.42 15.37
C GLY A 91 -10.80 -11.27 14.63
N LEU A 92 -9.80 -10.65 15.26
CA LEU A 92 -8.43 -10.63 14.75
C LEU A 92 -7.65 -11.85 15.23
N HIS A 93 -6.60 -12.19 14.48
CA HIS A 93 -5.60 -13.17 14.92
C HIS A 93 -5.04 -12.82 16.31
N PRO A 94 -4.77 -13.81 17.18
CA PRO A 94 -4.22 -13.57 18.53
C PRO A 94 -2.96 -12.69 18.52
N SER A 95 -2.10 -12.82 17.51
CA SER A 95 -0.87 -12.03 17.38
C SER A 95 -1.08 -10.56 16.98
N LEU A 96 -2.33 -10.12 16.77
CA LEU A 96 -2.67 -8.76 16.33
C LEU A 96 -3.21 -7.89 17.48
N GLU A 97 -2.75 -8.11 18.72
CA GLU A 97 -3.16 -7.34 19.90
C GLU A 97 -3.02 -5.82 19.69
N SER A 98 -1.92 -5.36 19.10
CA SER A 98 -1.74 -3.93 18.84
C SER A 98 -2.76 -3.38 17.84
N PHE A 99 -3.19 -4.17 16.86
CA PHE A 99 -4.25 -3.76 15.93
C PHE A 99 -5.62 -3.80 16.60
N LYS A 100 -5.83 -4.73 17.54
CA LYS A 100 -7.04 -4.77 18.35
C LYS A 100 -7.19 -3.48 19.17
N ASN A 101 -6.12 -2.99 19.78
CA ASN A 101 -6.14 -1.72 20.50
C ASN A 101 -6.53 -0.56 19.58
N LEU A 102 -5.94 -0.48 18.38
CA LEU A 102 -6.33 0.55 17.39
C LEU A 102 -7.80 0.46 16.99
N TYR A 103 -8.34 -0.76 16.86
CA TYR A 103 -9.75 -0.96 16.55
C TYR A 103 -10.65 -0.46 17.68
N ASP A 104 -10.31 -0.80 18.92
CA ASP A 104 -11.07 -0.40 20.11
C ASP A 104 -11.04 1.11 20.34
N GLU A 105 -9.95 1.77 19.95
CA GLU A 105 -9.79 3.22 19.98
C GLU A 105 -10.49 3.92 18.80
N GLY A 106 -11.01 3.18 17.81
CA GLY A 106 -11.65 3.74 16.62
C GLY A 106 -10.67 4.23 15.53
N GLU A 107 -9.38 3.90 15.67
CA GLU A 107 -8.29 4.29 14.76
C GLU A 107 -8.04 3.25 13.65
N LEU A 108 -8.66 2.07 13.73
CA LEU A 108 -8.60 1.02 12.72
C LEU A 108 -10.01 0.64 12.24
N THR A 109 -10.18 0.55 10.92
CA THR A 109 -11.35 -0.02 10.27
C THR A 109 -10.92 -1.13 9.32
N VAL A 110 -11.70 -2.22 9.31
CA VAL A 110 -11.52 -3.34 8.38
C VAL A 110 -12.61 -3.29 7.32
N VAL A 111 -12.21 -3.33 6.05
CA VAL A 111 -13.14 -3.47 4.91
C VAL A 111 -12.93 -4.86 4.32
N GLN A 112 -13.97 -5.69 4.40
CA GLN A 112 -13.97 -7.06 3.88
C GLN A 112 -14.60 -7.13 2.50
N ASN A 113 -14.37 -8.25 1.81
CA ASN A 113 -14.96 -8.53 0.50
C ASN A 113 -14.63 -7.47 -0.57
N VAL A 114 -13.40 -6.94 -0.52
CA VAL A 114 -12.88 -6.00 -1.53
C VAL A 114 -12.26 -6.80 -2.66
N GLY A 115 -12.73 -6.56 -3.88
CA GLY A 115 -12.25 -7.22 -5.09
C GLY A 115 -12.88 -6.59 -6.33
N TYR A 116 -12.69 -7.24 -7.47
CA TYR A 116 -13.24 -6.81 -8.75
C TYR A 116 -14.01 -7.97 -9.42
N PRO A 117 -15.02 -7.69 -10.26
CA PRO A 117 -15.79 -8.73 -10.95
C PRO A 117 -14.91 -9.58 -11.88
N ASN A 118 -15.23 -10.87 -11.99
CA ASN A 118 -14.51 -11.82 -12.84
C ASN A 118 -12.99 -11.85 -12.56
N PRO A 119 -12.57 -12.35 -11.38
CA PRO A 119 -11.16 -12.29 -10.96
C PRO A 119 -10.23 -12.98 -11.95
N ASP A 120 -9.12 -12.32 -12.26
CA ASP A 120 -8.09 -12.85 -13.15
C ASP A 120 -7.17 -13.81 -12.37
N ARG A 121 -6.81 -14.94 -13.00
CA ARG A 121 -5.97 -15.97 -12.36
C ARG A 121 -4.47 -15.71 -12.51
N SER A 122 -4.07 -14.73 -13.31
CA SER A 122 -2.69 -14.26 -13.44
C SER A 122 -2.35 -13.30 -12.30
N HIS A 123 -1.30 -13.63 -11.56
CA HIS A 123 -0.77 -12.78 -10.50
C HIS A 123 -0.37 -11.38 -11.03
N PHE A 124 0.29 -11.35 -12.21
CA PHE A 124 0.71 -10.10 -12.83
C PHE A 124 -0.49 -9.24 -13.20
N ARG A 125 -1.47 -9.84 -13.90
CA ARG A 125 -2.66 -9.11 -14.34
C ARG A 125 -3.50 -8.62 -13.17
N SER A 126 -3.72 -9.45 -12.16
CA SER A 126 -4.40 -9.03 -10.92
C SER A 126 -3.70 -7.86 -10.25
N THR A 127 -2.37 -7.87 -10.21
CA THR A 127 -1.59 -6.76 -9.65
C THR A 127 -1.83 -5.48 -10.45
N ASP A 128 -1.79 -5.55 -11.78
CA ASP A 128 -2.04 -4.39 -12.65
C ASP A 128 -3.44 -3.82 -12.43
N ILE A 129 -4.47 -4.66 -12.29
CA ILE A 129 -5.84 -4.22 -11.98
C ILE A 129 -5.88 -3.44 -10.66
N TRP A 130 -5.26 -3.97 -9.60
CA TRP A 130 -5.22 -3.29 -8.30
C TRP A 130 -4.44 -1.96 -8.33
N LEU A 131 -3.33 -1.89 -9.07
CA LEU A 131 -2.48 -0.70 -9.13
C LEU A 131 -3.03 0.37 -10.08
N SER A 132 -3.71 -0.03 -11.15
CA SER A 132 -4.35 0.87 -12.12
C SER A 132 -5.77 1.24 -11.74
N ALA A 133 -6.44 0.44 -10.91
CA ALA A 133 -7.88 0.48 -10.67
C ALA A 133 -8.72 0.40 -11.96
N SER A 134 -8.26 -0.39 -12.95
CA SER A 134 -8.99 -0.65 -14.19
C SER A 134 -10.08 -1.70 -14.01
N ASP A 135 -11.00 -1.79 -14.97
CA ASP A 135 -11.83 -2.98 -15.09
C ASP A 135 -10.97 -4.21 -15.48
N SER A 136 -11.47 -5.42 -15.22
CA SER A 136 -10.71 -6.66 -15.42
C SER A 136 -10.38 -6.93 -16.89
N ASN A 137 -11.19 -6.42 -17.81
CA ASN A 137 -10.98 -6.49 -19.27
C ASN A 137 -10.20 -5.30 -19.85
N GLU A 138 -9.76 -4.32 -19.04
CA GLU A 138 -9.04 -3.13 -19.51
C GLU A 138 -7.55 -3.17 -19.15
N TYR A 139 -6.68 -2.92 -20.14
CA TYR A 139 -5.24 -2.87 -19.94
C TYR A 139 -4.77 -1.43 -19.94
N ILE A 140 -4.47 -0.90 -18.76
CA ILE A 140 -4.04 0.48 -18.56
C ILE A 140 -2.65 0.45 -17.91
N GLU A 141 -1.72 1.24 -18.43
CA GLU A 141 -0.33 1.32 -17.95
C GLU A 141 -0.14 2.37 -16.83
N ASP A 142 -1.17 3.15 -16.57
CA ASP A 142 -1.18 4.20 -15.56
C ASP A 142 -1.72 3.69 -14.23
N GLY A 143 -1.04 4.01 -13.13
CA GLY A 143 -1.52 3.78 -11.78
C GLY A 143 -2.53 4.82 -11.34
N TRP A 144 -3.49 4.44 -10.49
CA TRP A 144 -4.53 5.38 -10.05
C TRP A 144 -3.96 6.53 -9.20
N VAL A 145 -2.89 6.31 -8.43
CA VAL A 145 -2.22 7.39 -7.69
C VAL A 145 -1.45 8.29 -8.65
N GLY A 146 -0.75 7.73 -9.64
CA GLY A 146 -0.08 8.49 -10.69
C GLY A 146 -1.04 9.42 -11.43
N ARG A 147 -2.20 8.91 -11.85
CA ARG A 147 -3.27 9.72 -12.47
C ARG A 147 -3.82 10.79 -11.52
N PHE A 148 -4.02 10.45 -10.25
CA PHE A 148 -4.47 11.42 -9.25
C PHE A 148 -3.47 12.56 -9.08
N LEU A 149 -2.18 12.24 -8.92
CA LEU A 149 -1.11 13.22 -8.76
C LEU A 149 -0.99 14.11 -10.00
N ALA A 150 -1.06 13.54 -11.20
CA ALA A 150 -1.01 14.32 -12.43
C ALA A 150 -2.18 15.31 -12.56
N LYS A 151 -3.38 14.91 -12.12
CA LYS A 151 -4.55 15.79 -12.10
C LYS A 151 -4.46 16.86 -11.00
N ALA A 152 -3.99 16.49 -9.82
CA ALA A 152 -3.86 17.40 -8.68
C ALA A 152 -2.72 18.41 -8.87
N PHE A 153 -1.70 18.04 -9.63
CA PHE A 153 -0.48 18.82 -9.87
C PHE A 153 -0.15 18.84 -11.39
N PRO A 154 -0.94 19.56 -12.20
CA PRO A 154 -0.81 19.56 -13.66
C PRO A 154 0.45 20.29 -14.17
N GLU A 155 1.00 21.22 -13.38
CA GLU A 155 2.20 22.01 -13.67
C GLU A 155 3.35 21.57 -12.72
N PRO A 156 3.93 20.37 -12.92
CA PRO A 156 4.88 19.75 -11.99
C PRO A 156 6.20 20.52 -11.83
N GLU A 157 6.47 21.48 -12.71
CA GLU A 157 7.71 22.25 -12.78
C GLU A 157 7.86 23.37 -11.73
N ASN A 158 6.81 23.69 -10.96
CA ASN A 158 6.80 24.81 -9.99
C ASN A 158 7.00 24.41 -8.52
N PHE A 159 7.66 23.28 -8.24
CA PHE A 159 7.57 22.67 -6.92
C PHE A 159 8.93 22.34 -6.27
N ASN A 160 9.13 22.84 -5.05
CA ASN A 160 10.31 22.69 -4.18
C ASN A 160 10.80 21.24 -3.88
N ALA A 161 12.04 20.97 -4.31
CA ALA A 161 12.91 19.85 -3.99
C ALA A 161 12.84 19.21 -2.57
N ASN A 162 12.56 20.00 -1.54
CA ASN A 162 12.63 19.55 -0.14
C ASN A 162 11.41 18.74 0.35
N HIS A 163 10.37 18.60 -0.49
CA HIS A 163 9.07 18.04 -0.10
C HIS A 163 8.48 17.11 -1.17
N PRO A 164 9.02 15.90 -1.42
CA PRO A 164 8.52 15.02 -2.49
C PRO A 164 7.01 14.78 -2.43
N MET A 165 6.35 14.74 -3.60
CA MET A 165 4.91 14.44 -3.71
C MET A 165 4.55 13.02 -3.25
N ALA A 166 5.39 12.05 -3.61
CA ALA A 166 5.26 10.66 -3.21
C ALA A 166 6.65 10.06 -3.03
N ILE A 167 6.79 9.15 -2.06
CA ILE A 167 7.99 8.37 -1.84
C ILE A 167 7.58 6.91 -2.00
N GLN A 168 8.33 6.16 -2.81
CA GLN A 168 8.16 4.72 -2.92
C GLN A 168 9.35 3.99 -2.31
N ILE A 169 9.04 2.97 -1.50
CA ILE A 169 10.04 2.08 -0.92
C ILE A 169 9.70 0.66 -1.36
N GLY A 170 10.57 0.05 -2.17
CA GLY A 170 10.37 -1.30 -2.67
C GLY A 170 11.40 -1.73 -3.72
N ALA A 171 11.43 -3.04 -4.00
CA ALA A 171 12.43 -3.64 -4.87
C ALA A 171 12.19 -3.42 -6.38
N SER A 172 10.98 -3.06 -6.77
CA SER A 172 10.57 -2.77 -8.15
C SER A 172 9.83 -1.44 -8.24
N GLN A 173 9.88 -0.79 -9.40
CA GLN A 173 9.03 0.35 -9.71
C GLN A 173 7.57 -0.11 -9.69
N SER A 174 6.69 0.63 -9.01
CA SER A 174 5.27 0.27 -8.94
C SER A 174 4.53 1.04 -10.01
N MET A 175 3.63 0.37 -10.73
CA MET A 175 2.69 1.02 -11.64
C MET A 175 1.86 2.08 -10.89
N LEU A 176 1.65 1.92 -9.57
CA LEU A 176 0.81 2.80 -8.75
C LEU A 176 1.08 4.30 -8.96
N LEU A 177 2.35 4.70 -9.08
CA LEU A 177 2.79 6.09 -9.22
C LEU A 177 3.11 6.47 -10.68
N GLN A 178 2.85 5.60 -11.65
CA GLN A 178 3.07 5.86 -13.07
C GLN A 178 1.89 6.62 -13.70
N CYS A 179 2.17 7.64 -14.50
CA CYS A 179 1.24 8.19 -15.49
C CYS A 179 1.96 8.38 -16.82
N THR A 180 1.42 7.89 -17.92
CA THR A 180 1.95 8.09 -19.27
C THR A 180 2.07 9.56 -19.64
N CYS A 181 1.18 10.39 -19.05
CA CYS A 181 1.15 11.83 -19.22
C CYS A 181 2.36 12.58 -18.64
N GLN A 182 2.97 12.08 -17.55
CA GLN A 182 3.99 12.81 -16.77
C GLN A 182 5.19 11.91 -16.34
N GLY A 183 5.15 10.62 -16.65
CA GLY A 183 6.12 9.62 -16.19
C GLY A 183 5.82 9.10 -14.79
N HIS A 184 6.87 8.62 -14.10
CA HIS A 184 6.76 8.16 -12.73
C HIS A 184 6.74 9.35 -11.75
N MET A 185 5.73 9.41 -10.90
CA MET A 185 5.43 10.55 -10.03
C MET A 185 5.95 10.41 -8.59
N GLY A 186 6.61 9.29 -8.28
CA GLY A 186 7.26 9.03 -7.00
C GLY A 186 8.78 9.16 -7.05
N ILE A 187 9.38 9.47 -5.91
CA ILE A 187 10.81 9.29 -5.65
C ILE A 187 11.03 7.88 -5.15
#